data_AF-A0A3P0P358-F1
#
_entry.id   AF-A0A3P0P358-F1
#
_cell.length_a   1.000
_cell.length_b   1.000
_cell.length_c   1.000
_cell.angle_alpha   90.00
_cell.angle_beta   90.00
_cell.angle_gamma   90.00
#
_symmetry.space_group_name_H-M   'P 1'
#
loop_
_entity.id
_entity.type
_entity.pdbx_description
1 polymer ?
#
loop_
_entity_poly.entity_id
_entity_poly.type
_entity_poly.pdbx_seq_one_letter_code
_entity_poly.pdbx_strand_id
1 'polypeptide(L)'
;MAKYCVTAANHNNKKDQRASEFELWAWVQNEDKKWVWRSQGKKSLNHVAELLAKGNEVLSAEEKPTSIDTGYPIELELRIAKNDKDFKITDLPTF
;
A
#
# COMPACT_ATOMS: atom_id res chain seq x y z
N MET A 1 4.74 -15.60 2.06
CA MET A 1 4.06 -14.32 2.24
C MET A 1 5.13 -13.29 2.55
N ALA A 2 5.29 -12.25 1.72
CA ALA A 2 6.29 -11.21 1.94
C ALA A 2 5.68 -10.03 2.70
N LYS A 3 6.53 -9.23 3.34
CA LYS A 3 6.13 -8.09 4.16
C LYS A 3 6.72 -6.81 3.57
N TYR A 4 5.87 -5.80 3.44
CA TYR A 4 6.19 -4.49 2.89
C TYR A 4 5.69 -3.39 3.81
N CYS A 5 6.23 -2.18 3.66
CA CYS A 5 5.63 -0.99 4.26
C CYS A 5 5.76 0.24 3.37
N VAL A 6 4.87 1.21 3.58
CA VAL A 6 4.83 2.50 2.90
C VAL A 6 5.17 3.59 3.90
N THR A 7 6.21 4.39 3.62
CA THR A 7 6.67 5.48 4.51
C THR A 7 6.27 6.88 4.02
N ALA A 8 5.94 7.02 2.74
CA ALA A 8 5.52 8.29 2.17
C ALA A 8 4.54 8.07 1.01
N ALA A 9 3.71 9.09 0.76
CA ALA A 9 2.76 9.12 -0.35
C ALA A 9 2.90 10.45 -1.10
N ASN A 10 2.82 10.40 -2.42
CA ASN A 10 2.92 11.57 -3.29
C ASN A 10 1.62 11.79 -4.07
N HIS A 11 1.16 13.04 -4.08
CA HIS A 11 -0.07 13.47 -4.75
C HIS A 11 0.31 14.28 -5.99
N ASN A 12 0.49 13.62 -7.13
CA ASN A 12 0.91 14.30 -8.36
C ASN A 12 -0.14 15.28 -8.93
N ASN A 13 -1.38 15.27 -8.43
CA ASN A 13 -2.43 16.18 -8.85
C ASN A 13 -2.99 16.99 -7.67
N LYS A 14 -2.77 18.31 -7.66
CA LYS A 14 -3.24 19.20 -6.57
C LYS A 14 -4.77 19.27 -6.42
N LYS A 15 -5.53 18.88 -7.45
CA LYS A 15 -7.00 18.83 -7.40
C LYS A 15 -7.55 17.48 -6.97
N ASP A 16 -6.70 16.45 -6.91
CA ASP A 16 -7.07 15.10 -6.53
C ASP A 16 -6.34 14.72 -5.24
N GLN A 17 -7.09 14.54 -4.16
CA GLN A 17 -6.51 14.16 -2.86
C GLN A 17 -5.99 12.72 -2.82
N ARG A 18 -6.13 11.96 -3.92
CA ARG A 18 -5.60 10.59 -4.01
C ARG A 18 -4.09 10.61 -4.26
N ALA A 19 -3.35 9.84 -3.46
CA ALA A 19 -1.95 9.59 -3.71
C ALA A 19 -1.78 8.67 -4.94
N SER A 20 -0.82 9.02 -5.80
CA SER A 20 -0.52 8.28 -7.03
C SER A 20 0.72 7.41 -6.90
N GLU A 21 1.63 7.77 -5.98
CA GLU A 21 2.89 7.07 -5.76
C GLU A 21 3.19 6.95 -4.27
N PHE A 22 3.92 5.89 -3.91
CA PHE A 22 4.20 5.51 -2.54
C PHE A 22 5.68 5.10 -2.42
N GLU A 23 6.39 5.62 -1.42
CA GLU A 23 7.74 5.12 -1.10
C GLU A 23 7.60 3.78 -0.39
N LEU A 24 8.06 2.72 -1.04
CA LEU A 24 7.85 1.34 -0.60
C LEU A 24 9.13 0.72 -0.08
N TRP A 25 9.03 -0.04 1.01
CA TRP A 25 10.11 -0.83 1.57
C TRP A 25 9.71 -2.30 1.65
N ALA A 26 10.67 -3.19 1.42
CA ALA A 26 10.47 -4.63 1.56
C ALA A 26 11.26 -5.15 2.77
N TRP A 27 10.64 -6.03 3.56
CA TRP A 27 11.31 -6.74 4.64
C TRP A 27 12.06 -7.93 4.05
N VAL A 28 13.38 -7.85 4.02
CA VAL A 28 14.24 -8.85 3.37
C VAL A 28 15.41 -9.21 4.28
N GLN A 29 16.00 -10.38 4.03
CA GLN A 29 17.19 -10.82 4.74
C GLN A 29 18.44 -10.30 4.02
N ASN A 30 19.36 -9.67 4.77
CA ASN A 30 20.65 -9.23 4.24
C ASN A 30 21.66 -10.40 4.18
N GLU A 31 22.88 -10.11 3.70
CA GLU A 31 23.97 -11.11 3.60
C GLU A 31 24.33 -11.74 4.95
N ASP A 32 24.22 -10.98 6.04
CA ASP A 32 24.45 -11.44 7.43
C ASP A 32 23.28 -12.22 8.04
N LYS A 33 22.29 -12.60 7.24
CA LYS A 33 21.07 -13.29 7.69
C LYS A 33 20.20 -12.47 8.65
N LYS A 34 20.39 -11.15 8.74
CA LYS A 34 19.54 -10.23 9.52
C LYS A 34 18.42 -9.68 8.65
N TRP A 35 17.24 -9.56 9.24
CA TRP A 35 16.12 -8.93 8.57
C TRP A 35 16.23 -7.41 8.62
N VAL A 36 16.06 -6.78 7.46
CA VAL A 36 16.17 -5.33 7.30
C VAL A 36 15.11 -4.83 6.32
N TRP A 37 14.74 -3.56 6.48
CA TRP A 37 13.94 -2.87 5.48
C TRP A 37 14.85 -2.42 4.34
N ARG A 38 14.48 -2.77 3.11
CA ARG A 38 15.18 -2.34 1.90
C ARG A 38 14.25 -1.51 1.04
N SER A 39 14.63 -0.25 0.80
CA SER A 39 13.86 0.64 -0.09
C SER A 39 13.74 -0.02 -1.47
N GLN A 40 12.51 0.01 -1.99
CA GLN A 40 12.14 -0.39 -3.33
C GLN A 40 11.91 0.86 -4.22
N GLY A 41 12.12 2.04 -3.66
CA GLY A 41 11.82 3.34 -4.24
C GLY A 41 10.31 3.62 -4.34
N LYS A 42 9.99 4.65 -5.12
CA LYS A 42 8.62 5.04 -5.42
C LYS A 42 7.93 4.01 -6.31
N LYS A 43 6.74 3.59 -5.89
CA LYS A 43 5.85 2.67 -6.61
C LYS A 43 4.47 3.28 -6.81
N SER A 44 3.80 2.91 -7.89
CA SER A 44 2.43 3.37 -8.17
C SER A 44 1.39 2.70 -7.25
N LEU A 45 0.20 3.30 -7.16
CA LEU A 45 -0.95 2.67 -6.50
C LEU A 45 -1.22 1.25 -7.00
N ASN A 46 -1.17 1.03 -8.31
CA ASN A 46 -1.42 -0.28 -8.91
C ASN A 46 -0.43 -1.34 -8.43
N HIS A 47 0.84 -0.96 -8.27
CA HIS A 47 1.85 -1.88 -7.76
C HIS A 47 1.56 -2.29 -6.29
N VAL A 48 1.18 -1.33 -5.44
CA VAL A 48 0.80 -1.62 -4.05
C VAL A 48 -0.46 -2.49 -4.01
N ALA A 49 -1.46 -2.22 -4.85
CA ALA A 49 -2.67 -3.03 -4.97
C ALA A 49 -2.37 -4.47 -5.42
N GLU A 50 -1.43 -4.66 -6.37
CA GLU A 50 -0.98 -6.00 -6.77
C GLU A 50 -0.32 -6.77 -5.62
N LEU A 51 0.46 -6.10 -4.76
CA LEU A 51 1.08 -6.74 -3.60
C LEU A 51 0.00 -7.26 -2.63
N LEU A 52 -1.01 -6.43 -2.36
CA LEU A 52 -2.17 -6.79 -1.52
C LEU A 52 -2.98 -7.93 -2.14
N ALA A 53 -3.27 -7.87 -3.45
CA ALA A 53 -4.01 -8.90 -4.17
C ALA A 53 -3.27 -10.26 -4.21
N LYS A 54 -1.94 -10.25 -4.18
CA LYS A 54 -1.10 -11.46 -4.04
C LYS A 54 -1.02 -11.99 -2.60
N GLY A 55 -1.74 -11.36 -1.66
CA GLY A 55 -1.79 -11.75 -0.26
C GLY A 55 -0.55 -11.36 0.55
N ASN A 56 0.24 -10.37 0.10
CA ASN A 56 1.36 -9.87 0.91
C ASN A 56 0.86 -8.91 1.99
N GLU A 57 1.61 -8.83 3.09
CA GLU A 57 1.36 -7.84 4.15
C GLU A 57 1.96 -6.50 3.71
N VAL A 58 1.15 -5.45 3.68
CA VAL A 58 1.61 -4.07 3.44
C VAL A 58 1.16 -3.22 4.62
N LEU A 59 2.11 -2.55 5.28
CA LEU A 59 1.84 -1.70 6.45
C LEU A 59 2.06 -0.22 6.13
N SER A 60 1.39 0.66 6.87
CA SER A 60 1.87 2.03 7.02
C SER A 60 3.13 2.03 7.88
N ALA A 61 4.01 3.01 7.68
CA ALA A 61 5.19 3.17 8.51
C ALA A 61 5.68 4.61 8.53
N GLU A 62 6.48 4.93 9.53
CA GLU A 62 7.24 6.18 9.60
C GLU A 62 8.73 5.88 9.40
N GLU A 63 9.37 6.60 8.49
CA GLU A 63 10.82 6.52 8.30
C GLU A 63 11.52 7.45 9.31
N LYS A 64 12.36 6.86 10.15
CA LYS A 64 13.24 7.56 11.10
C LYS A 64 14.67 7.55 10.58
N PRO A 65 15.58 8.42 11.11
CA PRO A 65 16.96 8.50 10.64
C PRO A 65 17.73 7.17 10.60
N THR A 66 17.36 6.21 11.46
CA THR A 66 18.05 4.92 11.60
C THR A 66 17.12 3.70 11.61
N SER A 67 15.80 3.89 11.51
CA SER A 67 14.83 2.81 11.61
C SER A 67 13.56 3.10 10.81
N ILE A 68 12.72 2.09 10.66
CA ILE A 68 11.36 2.24 10.16
C ILE A 68 10.42 1.68 11.22
N ASP A 69 9.51 2.52 11.69
CA ASP A 69 8.53 2.16 12.70
C ASP A 69 7.21 1.83 12.00
N THR A 70 6.85 0.55 12.03
CA THR A 70 5.63 0.07 11.36
C THR A 70 4.38 0.42 12.16
N GLY A 71 3.34 0.84 11.45
CA GLY A 71 2.00 1.09 11.95
C GLY A 71 1.03 -0.03 11.57
N TYR A 72 -0.10 0.39 11.00
CA TYR A 72 -1.25 -0.48 10.74
C TYR A 72 -1.24 -1.07 9.33
N PRO A 73 -1.96 -2.19 9.10
CA PRO A 73 -2.18 -2.73 7.76
C PRO A 73 -2.80 -1.71 6.81
N ILE A 74 -2.29 -1.70 5.59
CA ILE A 74 -2.91 -1.01 4.46
C ILE A 74 -3.84 -2.00 3.77
N GLU A 75 -5.06 -1.56 3.48
CA GLU A 75 -6.09 -2.36 2.84
C GLU A 75 -6.48 -1.76 1.48
N LEU A 76 -7.03 -2.61 0.61
CA LEU A 76 -7.57 -2.19 -0.68
C LEU A 76 -9.10 -2.12 -0.59
N GLU A 77 -9.66 -0.92 -0.77
CA GLU A 77 -11.11 -0.72 -0.86
C GLU A 77 -11.56 -0.52 -2.31
N LEU A 78 -12.54 -1.31 -2.75
CA LEU A 78 -13.25 -1.08 -4.01
C LEU A 78 -14.48 -0.21 -3.74
N ARG A 79 -14.60 0.90 -4.48
CA ARG A 79 -15.72 1.85 -4.33
C ARG A 79 -16.35 2.20 -5.68
N ILE A 80 -17.67 2.39 -5.70
CA ILE A 80 -18.40 2.97 -6.84
C ILE A 80 -18.22 4.50 -6.78
N ALA A 81 -17.69 5.08 -7.86
CA ALA A 81 -17.24 6.48 -7.88
C ALA A 81 -18.37 7.52 -7.66
N LYS A 82 -19.59 7.17 -8.05
CA LYS A 82 -20.80 7.95 -7.80
C LYS A 82 -21.82 7.00 -7.20
N ASN A 83 -21.88 6.96 -5.88
CA ASN A 83 -22.87 6.16 -5.17
C ASN A 83 -24.19 6.95 -5.16
N ASP A 84 -24.87 7.03 -6.32
CA ASP A 84 -26.30 7.26 -6.28
C ASP A 84 -26.96 6.02 -5.63
N LYS A 85 -28.09 6.22 -4.96
CA LYS A 85 -28.66 5.22 -4.05
C LYS A 85 -29.06 3.90 -4.72
N ASP A 86 -28.97 3.83 -6.06
CA ASP A 86 -29.50 2.76 -6.89
C ASP A 86 -28.53 1.59 -7.08
N PHE A 87 -27.24 1.73 -6.73
CA PHE A 87 -26.24 0.67 -6.93
C PHE A 87 -25.29 0.51 -5.74
N LYS A 88 -25.52 -0.52 -4.91
CA LYS A 88 -24.57 -0.95 -3.87
C LYS A 88 -23.78 -2.16 -4.34
N ILE A 89 -22.48 -2.20 -4.03
CA ILE A 89 -21.60 -3.34 -4.35
C ILE A 89 -22.14 -4.65 -3.73
N THR A 90 -22.71 -4.56 -2.53
CA THR A 90 -23.31 -5.70 -1.81
C THR A 90 -24.54 -6.29 -2.50
N ASP A 91 -25.18 -5.52 -3.39
CA ASP A 91 -26.40 -5.92 -4.07
C ASP A 91 -26.09 -6.51 -5.47
N LEU A 92 -24.81 -6.59 -5.85
CA LEU A 92 -24.38 -7.21 -7.10
C LEU A 92 -24.59 -8.74 -7.05
N PRO A 93 -24.99 -9.37 -8.16
CA PRO A 93 -25.21 -10.81 -8.21
C PRO A 93 -23.91 -11.58 -7.94
N THR A 94 -24.02 -12.66 -7.18
CA THR A 94 -22.95 -13.64 -6.99
C THR A 94 -22.83 -14.53 -8.23
N PHE A 95 -21.61 -14.86 -8.65
CA PHE A 95 -21.34 -15.82 -9.72
C PHE A 95 -21.03 -17.22 -9.18
#